data_AF-A0A9E6EG12-F1
#
_entry.id   AF-A0A9E6EG12-F1
#
_cell.length_a   1.000
_cell.length_b   1.000
_cell.length_c   1.000
_cell.angle_alpha   90.00
_cell.angle_beta   90.00
_cell.angle_gamma   90.00
#
_symmetry.space_group_name_H-M   'P 1'
#
loop_
_entity.id
_entity.type
_entity.pdbx_description
1 polymer ?
#
loop_
_entity_poly.entity_id
_entity_poly.type
_entity_poly.pdbx_seq_one_letter_code
_entity_poly.pdbx_strand_id
1 'polypeptide(L)'
;GSLDQAALHPRELFKSAFEAGAAALILAHNHPSGDPTPSTADVRLTGQLQQAAKLLGICLLDHVIIGNGEYRSIVSVESIHHPGGDSVRESKRGYYLEKGATGGFCRLK
;
A
#
# COMPACT_ATOMS: atom_id res chain seq x y z
N GLY A 1 -17.69 -1.83 -14.25
CA GLY A 1 -18.76 -2.47 -13.46
C GLY A 1 -18.43 -2.28 -11.99
N SER A 2 -19.33 -1.66 -11.24
CA SER A 2 -19.19 -1.27 -9.83
C SER A 2 -19.55 -2.43 -8.88
N LEU A 3 -18.90 -3.59 -9.01
CA LEU A 3 -19.40 -4.83 -8.42
C LEU A 3 -18.45 -5.58 -7.48
N ASP A 4 -17.35 -4.96 -7.03
CA ASP A 4 -16.52 -5.54 -5.96
C ASP A 4 -16.04 -4.47 -4.97
N GLN A 5 -16.98 -3.68 -4.43
CA GLN A 5 -16.85 -3.30 -3.02
C GLN A 5 -17.02 -4.57 -2.18
N ALA A 6 -16.09 -5.52 -2.29
CA ALA A 6 -15.79 -6.35 -1.13
C ALA A 6 -15.52 -5.34 -0.02
N ALA A 7 -16.45 -5.28 0.93
CA ALA A 7 -16.61 -4.25 1.95
C ALA A 7 -15.49 -4.32 2.99
N LEU A 8 -14.23 -4.28 2.54
CA LEU A 8 -13.07 -4.25 3.38
C LEU A 8 -12.94 -2.85 3.95
N HIS A 9 -13.53 -2.67 5.12
CA HIS A 9 -13.34 -1.45 5.87
C HIS A 9 -11.89 -1.37 6.33
N PRO A 10 -11.25 -0.17 6.31
CA PRO A 10 -9.90 0.03 6.81
C PRO A 10 -9.67 -0.57 8.20
N ARG A 11 -10.69 -0.51 9.09
CA ARG A 11 -10.63 -1.10 10.43
C ARG A 11 -10.32 -2.60 10.42
N GLU A 12 -10.85 -3.37 9.47
CA GLU A 12 -10.69 -4.82 9.41
C GLU A 12 -9.33 -5.18 8.80
N LEU A 13 -8.92 -4.41 7.79
CA LEU A 13 -7.62 -4.51 7.16
C LEU A 13 -6.50 -4.27 8.18
N PHE A 14 -6.56 -3.17 8.93
CA PHE A 14 -5.55 -2.86 9.93
C PHE A 14 -5.63 -3.76 11.16
N LYS A 15 -6.83 -4.20 11.57
CA LYS A 15 -6.96 -5.20 12.64
C LYS A 15 -6.17 -6.47 12.28
N SER A 16 -6.36 -6.99 11.07
CA SER A 16 -5.64 -8.18 10.58
C SER A 16 -4.14 -7.93 10.50
N ALA A 17 -3.72 -6.74 10.05
CA ALA A 17 -2.32 -6.33 10.04
C ALA A 17 -1.68 -6.33 11.44
N PHE A 18 -2.39 -5.81 12.44
CA PHE A 18 -1.93 -5.80 13.82
C PHE A 18 -1.86 -7.20 14.43
N GLU A 19 -2.89 -8.02 14.21
CA GLU A 19 -2.92 -9.42 14.68
C GLU A 19 -1.77 -10.24 14.07
N ALA A 20 -1.39 -9.94 12.83
CA ALA A 20 -0.23 -10.54 12.17
C ALA A 20 1.13 -9.93 12.58
N GLY A 21 1.15 -8.85 13.36
CA GLY A 21 2.38 -8.12 13.68
C GLY A 21 3.07 -7.51 12.44
N ALA A 22 2.30 -7.13 11.43
CA ALA A 22 2.81 -6.69 10.14
C ALA A 22 3.45 -5.30 10.21
N ALA A 23 4.69 -5.18 9.73
CA ALA A 23 5.37 -3.90 9.56
C ALA A 23 4.93 -3.16 8.26
N ALA A 24 4.37 -3.89 7.30
CA ALA A 24 3.91 -3.36 6.04
C ALA A 24 2.80 -4.22 5.41
N LEU A 25 2.15 -3.64 4.39
CA LEU A 25 0.98 -4.16 3.71
C LEU A 25 1.15 -3.97 2.20
N ILE A 26 0.68 -4.95 1.42
CA ILE A 26 0.40 -4.80 0.00
C ILE A 26 -1.09 -5.07 -0.16
N LEU A 27 -1.81 -4.13 -0.77
CA LEU A 27 -3.20 -4.33 -1.14
C LEU A 27 -3.26 -4.87 -2.56
N ALA A 28 -4.12 -5.85 -2.81
CA ALA A 28 -4.41 -6.28 -4.16
C ALA A 28 -5.90 -6.61 -4.32
N HIS A 29 -6.49 -6.18 -5.43
CA HIS A 29 -7.82 -6.60 -5.83
C HIS A 29 -7.90 -6.87 -7.32
N ASN A 30 -8.87 -7.70 -7.69
CA ASN A 30 -9.15 -8.05 -9.07
C ASN A 30 -10.13 -7.05 -9.68
N HIS A 31 -9.95 -6.73 -10.96
CA HIS A 31 -10.97 -6.12 -11.79
C HIS A 31 -11.60 -7.22 -12.67
N PRO A 32 -12.84 -7.66 -12.37
CA PRO A 32 -13.53 -8.67 -13.19
C PRO A 32 -13.71 -8.27 -14.66
N SER A 33 -13.64 -6.96 -14.95
CA SER A 33 -13.64 -6.44 -16.32
C SER A 33 -12.40 -6.82 -17.13
N GLY A 34 -11.33 -7.30 -16.47
CA GLY A 34 -10.06 -7.63 -17.10
C GLY A 34 -9.12 -6.43 -17.33
N ASP A 35 -9.61 -5.20 -17.23
CA ASP A 35 -8.80 -3.97 -17.30
C ASP A 35 -8.23 -3.60 -15.93
N PRO A 36 -6.89 -3.62 -15.73
CA PRO A 36 -6.26 -3.28 -14.46
C PRO A 36 -6.18 -1.75 -14.20
N THR A 37 -6.75 -0.91 -15.05
CA THR A 37 -6.73 0.55 -14.87
C THR A 37 -7.46 0.95 -13.58
N PRO A 38 -6.82 1.71 -12.67
CA PRO A 38 -7.45 2.16 -11.42
C PRO A 38 -8.66 3.05 -11.68
N SER A 39 -9.75 2.74 -10.98
CA SER A 39 -10.90 3.64 -10.90
C SER A 39 -10.63 4.80 -9.93
N THR A 40 -11.43 5.86 -10.03
CA THR A 40 -11.39 6.96 -9.06
C THR A 40 -11.65 6.49 -7.62
N ALA A 41 -12.44 5.41 -7.44
CA ALA A 41 -12.69 4.83 -6.13
C ALA A 41 -11.43 4.16 -5.56
N ASP A 42 -10.68 3.43 -6.40
CA ASP A 42 -9.43 2.77 -6.00
C ASP A 42 -8.39 3.79 -5.55
N VAL A 43 -8.21 4.87 -6.32
CA VAL A 43 -7.27 5.94 -5.97
C VAL A 43 -7.65 6.62 -4.64
N ARG A 44 -8.94 6.89 -4.42
CA ARG A 44 -9.43 7.48 -3.16
C ARG A 44 -9.22 6.54 -1.97
N LEU A 45 -9.57 5.25 -2.13
CA LEU A 45 -9.38 4.24 -1.09
C LEU A 45 -7.89 4.10 -0.74
N THR A 46 -7.02 4.04 -1.75
CA THR A 46 -5.57 4.01 -1.57
C THR A 46 -5.09 5.18 -0.73
N GLY A 47 -5.49 6.41 -1.06
CA GLY A 47 -5.10 7.60 -0.33
C GLY A 47 -5.58 7.61 1.12
N GLN A 48 -6.78 7.08 1.39
CA GLN A 48 -7.29 6.92 2.77
C GLN A 48 -6.48 5.88 3.55
N LEU A 49 -6.18 4.74 2.93
CA LEU A 49 -5.39 3.68 3.55
C LEU A 49 -3.96 4.13 3.82
N GLN A 50 -3.31 4.85 2.91
CA GLN A 50 -1.98 5.42 3.14
C GLN A 50 -1.95 6.35 4.35
N GLN A 51 -2.95 7.23 4.49
CA GLN A 51 -3.05 8.13 5.63
C GLN A 51 -3.24 7.36 6.94
N ALA A 52 -4.12 6.37 6.96
CA ALA A 52 -4.34 5.52 8.13
C ALA A 52 -3.10 4.69 8.48
N ALA A 53 -2.46 4.04 7.50
CA ALA A 53 -1.26 3.24 7.68
C ALA A 53 -0.13 4.07 8.30
N LYS A 54 0.05 5.30 7.80
CA LYS A 54 1.02 6.27 8.36
C LYS A 54 0.76 6.59 9.83
N LEU A 55 -0.49 6.80 10.25
CA LEU A 55 -0.83 7.05 11.65
C LEU A 55 -0.59 5.82 12.54
N LEU A 56 -0.77 4.63 11.97
CA LEU A 56 -0.64 3.34 12.66
C LEU A 56 0.79 2.80 12.66
N GLY A 57 1.74 3.46 11.98
CA GLY A 57 3.13 3.00 11.86
C GLY A 57 3.30 1.77 10.96
N ILE A 58 2.33 1.48 10.10
CA ILE A 58 2.37 0.39 9.11
C ILE A 58 2.61 1.00 7.73
N CYS A 59 3.50 0.43 6.92
CA CYS A 59 3.74 0.94 5.57
C CYS A 59 2.81 0.28 4.55
N LEU A 60 2.05 1.06 3.78
CA LEU A 60 1.40 0.53 2.57
C LEU A 60 2.39 0.61 1.41
N LEU A 61 2.95 -0.53 1.03
CA LEU A 61 4.00 -0.63 0.00
C LEU A 61 3.44 -0.46 -1.41
N ASP A 62 2.32 -1.14 -1.68
CA ASP A 62 1.66 -1.02 -2.97
C ASP A 62 0.17 -1.32 -2.88
N HIS A 63 -0.54 -0.88 -3.91
CA HIS A 63 -1.90 -1.28 -4.21
C HIS A 63 -1.94 -1.77 -5.67
N VAL A 64 -2.06 -3.08 -5.84
CA VAL A 64 -1.97 -3.78 -7.12
C VAL A 64 -3.36 -4.16 -7.62
N ILE A 65 -3.71 -3.69 -8.79
CA ILE A 65 -4.95 -4.04 -9.47
C ILE A 65 -4.63 -5.10 -10.52
N ILE A 66 -5.33 -6.23 -10.46
CA ILE A 66 -5.08 -7.38 -11.32
C ILE A 66 -6.23 -7.52 -12.33
N GLY A 67 -5.87 -7.58 -13.60
CA GLY A 67 -6.74 -7.80 -14.75
C GLY A 67 -6.39 -9.08 -15.51
N ASN A 68 -6.84 -9.20 -16.75
CA ASN A 68 -6.70 -10.40 -17.60
C ASN A 68 -5.23 -10.61 -18.05
N GLY A 69 -4.41 -11.19 -17.18
CA GLY A 69 -2.98 -11.42 -17.43
C GLY A 69 -2.12 -10.16 -17.27
N GLU A 70 -2.72 -9.04 -16.88
CA GLU A 70 -2.05 -7.76 -16.66
C GLU A 70 -2.28 -7.24 -15.25
N TYR A 71 -1.43 -6.32 -14.80
CA TYR A 71 -1.60 -5.62 -13.53
C TYR A 71 -1.15 -4.16 -13.61
N ARG A 72 -1.62 -3.35 -12.65
CA ARG A 72 -1.18 -1.98 -12.43
C ARG A 72 -0.98 -1.71 -10.94
N SER A 73 0.08 -0.99 -10.62
CA SER A 73 0.38 -0.50 -9.28
C SER A 73 -0.05 0.97 -9.15
N ILE A 74 -0.70 1.32 -8.04
CA ILE A 74 -1.11 2.72 -7.77
C ILE A 74 -0.02 3.49 -7.03
N VAL A 75 0.59 2.87 -6.02
CA VAL A 75 1.51 3.57 -5.11
C VAL A 75 2.95 3.42 -5.59
N SER A 76 3.37 2.20 -5.96
CA SER A 76 4.76 1.81 -6.26
C SER A 76 5.78 2.28 -5.21
N VAL A 77 6.62 1.35 -4.78
CA VAL A 77 7.57 1.60 -3.69
C VAL A 77 8.56 2.75 -4.03
N GLU A 78 8.82 3.01 -5.31
CA GLU A 78 9.66 4.12 -5.77
C GLU A 78 9.07 5.53 -5.51
N SER A 79 7.75 5.65 -5.33
CA SER A 79 7.05 6.94 -5.17
C SER A 79 6.61 7.24 -3.73
N ILE A 80 6.95 6.38 -2.77
CA ILE A 80 6.60 6.60 -1.36
C ILE A 80 7.50 7.70 -0.78
N HIS A 81 6.96 8.92 -0.67
CA HIS A 81 7.62 10.04 0.00
C HIS A 81 7.27 10.00 1.50
N HIS A 82 8.26 9.76 2.34
CA HIS A 82 8.08 9.84 3.79
C HIS A 82 7.89 11.32 4.21
N PRO A 83 7.04 11.65 5.21
CA PRO A 83 6.92 13.01 5.75
C PRO A 83 8.23 13.64 6.26
N GLY A 84 9.29 12.85 6.44
CA GLY A 84 10.64 13.32 6.78
C GLY A 84 11.56 13.62 5.59
N GLY A 85 11.11 13.45 4.33
CA GLY A 85 11.93 13.65 3.13
C GLY A 85 12.74 12.41 2.70
N ASP A 86 12.48 11.24 3.29
CA ASP A 86 13.18 10.00 2.99
C ASP A 86 12.63 9.34 1.71
N SER A 87 13.54 8.91 0.83
CA SER A 87 13.23 8.11 -0.36
C SER A 87 13.32 6.61 -0.03
N VAL A 88 12.30 5.83 -0.39
CA VAL A 88 12.36 4.36 -0.31
C VAL A 88 13.21 3.82 -1.47
N ARG A 89 14.16 2.93 -1.18
CA ARG A 89 14.97 2.24 -2.18
C ARG A 89 14.81 0.72 -2.10
N GLU A 90 14.79 0.10 -3.27
CA GLU A 90 14.81 -1.36 -3.42
C GLU A 90 16.25 -1.90 -3.31
N SER A 91 16.44 -3.04 -2.64
CA SER A 91 17.71 -3.77 -2.62
C SER A 91 17.50 -5.27 -2.80
N LYS A 92 18.58 -6.02 -3.08
CA LYS A 92 18.57 -7.49 -3.19
C LYS A 92 18.08 -8.24 -1.94
N ARG A 93 17.90 -7.56 -0.80
CA ARG A 93 17.39 -8.13 0.47
C ARG A 93 16.01 -7.59 0.88
N GLY A 94 15.37 -6.76 0.06
CA GLY A 94 14.10 -6.10 0.37
C GLY A 94 14.20 -4.57 0.29
N TYR A 95 13.11 -3.90 0.68
CA TYR A 95 12.96 -2.44 0.65
C TYR A 95 13.48 -1.81 1.94
N TYR A 96 14.25 -0.73 1.81
CA TYR A 96 14.79 0.03 2.94
C TYR A 96 14.57 1.54 2.75
N LEU A 97 14.33 2.25 3.86
CA LEU A 97 14.28 3.70 3.94
C LEU A 97 15.68 4.24 4.28
N GLU A 98 16.25 5.11 3.44
CA GLU A 98 17.47 5.85 3.77
C GLU A 98 17.10 7.11 4.56
N LYS A 99 17.60 7.22 5.79
CA LYS A 99 17.27 8.32 6.72
C LYS A 99 17.96 9.63 6.38
N GLY A 100 17.17 10.65 6.08
CA GLY A 100 17.33 11.98 6.68
C GLY A 100 16.90 11.93 8.15
N ALA A 101 17.52 12.73 9.01
CA ALA A 101 17.47 12.55 10.45
C ALA A 101 16.06 12.67 11.08
N THR A 102 15.81 11.79 12.07
CA THR A 102 14.74 11.79 13.10
C THR A 102 13.30 11.34 12.72
N GLY A 103 12.86 10.24 13.36
CA GLY A 103 11.45 9.84 13.50
C GLY A 103 11.02 8.55 12.78
N GLY A 104 10.59 7.52 13.53
CA GLY A 104 9.75 6.40 13.06
C GLY A 104 10.33 5.44 12.01
N PHE A 105 10.95 4.34 12.44
CA PHE A 105 11.50 3.31 11.54
C PHE A 105 10.39 2.40 10.97
N CYS A 106 10.25 2.34 9.64
CA CYS A 106 9.71 1.14 8.96
C CYS A 106 10.90 0.32 8.45
N ARG A 107 11.24 -0.75 9.17
CA ARG A 107 12.30 -1.69 8.80
C ARG A 107 11.64 -3.01 8.43
N LEU A 108 11.55 -3.31 7.14
CA LEU A 108 11.24 -4.66 6.68
C LEU A 108 12.53 -5.47 6.82
N LYS A 109 12.51 -6.47 7.69
CA LYS A 109 13.66 -7.36 7.91
C LYS A 109 13.84 -8.29 6.73
#